data_AF-A0A9D2KBW4-F1
#
_entry.id   AF-A0A9D2KBW4-F1
#
_cell.length_a   1.000
_cell.length_b   1.000
_cell.length_c   1.000
_cell.angle_alpha   90.00
_cell.angle_beta   90.00
_cell.angle_gamma   90.00
#
_symmetry.space_group_name_H-M   'P 1'
#
loop_
_entity.id
_entity.type
_entity.pdbx_description
1 polymer ?
#
loop_
_entity_poly.entity_id
_entity_poly.type
_entity_poly.pdbx_seq_one_letter_code
_entity_poly.pdbx_strand_id
1 'polypeptide(L)'
;MVNVVYNQLKDNIREREKVDKPLINWFLLTFILSWLTFGIAFVYIFIKRILRVDKYIRRKHEFFDMVIHFIELESNERGLDKYEEYMSSLRGRLSRFQKEVHPVMPFVIKGFLPVIIFTLFIAGYILTTGINNISNTLLITIFLIWGIDTAVVVLIYIYKMNRIWDDVQQFESEMYETISHIFMSLKLKDHPLMYCTNPHIKKNFTLYVVLGFLTCGIWFIVWDYYVHTAPDKMYQVFHKAEDDTIEVVKSCCKRDE
;
A
#
# COMPACT_ATOMS: atom_id res chain seq x y z
N MET A 1 6.70 2.68 32.10
CA MET A 1 5.62 2.44 31.12
C MET A 1 6.14 2.54 29.68
N VAL A 2 7.08 3.45 29.41
CA VAL A 2 7.77 3.63 28.12
C VAL A 2 8.42 2.33 27.58
N ASN A 3 8.99 1.48 28.45
CA ASN A 3 9.54 0.17 28.05
C ASN A 3 8.53 -0.78 27.39
N VAL A 4 7.24 -0.69 27.73
CA VAL A 4 6.20 -1.49 27.07
C VAL A 4 6.00 -1.00 25.63
N VAL A 5 5.89 0.32 25.45
CA VAL A 5 5.73 0.94 24.13
C VAL A 5 6.94 0.65 23.24
N TYR A 6 8.15 0.73 23.77
CA TYR A 6 9.38 0.38 23.04
C TYR A 6 9.39 -1.08 22.57
N ASN A 7 8.98 -2.02 23.41
CA ASN A 7 8.91 -3.43 23.03
C ASN A 7 7.86 -3.67 21.93
N GLN A 8 6.70 -3.03 22.01
CA GLN A 8 5.67 -3.12 20.96
C GLN A 8 6.15 -2.52 19.64
N LEU A 9 6.84 -1.37 19.67
CA LEU A 9 7.48 -0.77 18.50
C LEU A 9 8.54 -1.70 17.89
N LYS A 10 9.35 -2.36 18.71
CA LYS A 10 10.36 -3.32 18.25
C LYS A 10 9.74 -4.53 17.56
N ASP A 11 8.62 -5.03 18.05
CA ASP A 11 7.90 -6.13 17.41
C ASP A 11 7.27 -5.71 16.08
N ASN A 12 6.78 -4.46 15.97
CA ASN A 12 6.32 -3.88 14.71
C ASN A 12 7.45 -3.79 13.65
N ILE A 13 8.67 -3.42 14.06
CA ILE A 13 9.86 -3.42 13.17
C ILE A 13 10.20 -4.84 12.69
N ARG A 14 10.15 -5.82 13.59
CA ARG A 14 10.40 -7.23 13.23
C ARG A 14 9.37 -7.75 12.23
N GLU A 15 8.13 -7.28 12.30
CA GLU A 15 7.11 -7.61 11.29
C GLU A 15 7.45 -6.97 9.93
N ARG A 16 7.89 -5.70 9.91
CA ARG A 16 8.39 -5.02 8.70
C ARG A 16 9.47 -5.83 7.99
N GLU A 17 10.46 -6.38 8.71
CA GLU A 17 11.53 -7.18 8.10
C GLU A 17 11.04 -8.44 7.38
N LYS A 18 9.83 -8.93 7.71
CA LYS A 18 9.21 -10.08 7.07
C LYS A 18 8.29 -9.67 5.92
N VAL A 19 7.57 -8.55 6.07
CA VAL A 19 6.51 -8.12 5.16
C VAL A 19 7.04 -7.23 4.03
N ASP A 20 7.98 -6.34 4.31
CA ASP A 20 8.38 -5.27 3.41
C ASP A 20 9.53 -5.67 2.47
N LYS A 21 9.73 -6.97 2.22
CA LYS A 21 10.76 -7.49 1.31
C LYS A 21 10.28 -7.58 -0.14
N PRO A 22 11.15 -7.32 -1.13
CA PRO A 22 10.85 -7.60 -2.53
C PRO A 22 10.50 -9.08 -2.69
N LEU A 23 9.38 -9.37 -3.34
CA LEU A 23 8.89 -10.75 -3.48
C LEU A 23 9.64 -11.52 -4.57
N ILE A 24 9.71 -10.93 -5.77
CA ILE A 24 10.35 -11.53 -6.93
C ILE A 24 10.67 -10.44 -7.95
N ASN A 25 11.73 -10.64 -8.73
CA ASN A 25 12.02 -9.78 -9.88
C ASN A 25 10.84 -9.79 -10.85
N TRP A 26 10.35 -8.61 -11.21
CA TRP A 26 9.19 -8.45 -12.08
C TRP A 26 9.42 -9.06 -13.48
N PHE A 27 10.60 -8.91 -14.08
CA PHE A 27 10.90 -9.50 -15.39
C PHE A 27 10.88 -11.04 -15.36
N LEU A 28 11.47 -11.63 -14.31
CA LEU A 28 11.45 -13.08 -14.10
C LEU A 28 10.01 -13.60 -13.95
N LEU A 29 9.18 -12.86 -13.21
CA LEU A 29 7.77 -13.20 -13.03
C LEU A 29 7.02 -13.14 -14.37
N THR A 30 7.07 -12.00 -15.06
CA THR A 30 6.24 -11.72 -16.23
C THR A 30 6.63 -12.56 -17.45
N PHE A 31 7.93 -12.68 -17.74
CA PHE A 31 8.37 -13.30 -19.01
C PHE A 31 8.73 -14.77 -18.90
N ILE A 32 9.07 -15.27 -17.71
CA ILE A 32 9.54 -16.65 -17.53
C ILE A 32 8.52 -17.46 -16.73
N LEU A 33 8.29 -17.08 -15.47
CA LEU A 33 7.45 -17.87 -14.55
C LEU A 33 5.97 -17.88 -14.95
N SER A 34 5.45 -16.76 -15.43
CA SER A 34 4.06 -16.68 -15.87
C SER A 34 3.80 -17.62 -17.05
N TRP A 35 4.73 -17.72 -18.00
CA TRP A 35 4.60 -18.66 -19.11
C TRP A 35 4.77 -20.12 -18.68
N LEU A 36 5.80 -20.40 -17.86
CA LEU A 36 6.09 -21.76 -17.39
C LEU A 36 4.98 -22.34 -16.51
N THR A 37 4.27 -21.49 -15.77
CA THR A 37 3.19 -21.90 -14.86
C THR A 37 1.79 -21.65 -15.41
N PHE A 38 1.66 -21.32 -16.69
CA PHE A 38 0.38 -20.96 -17.32
C PHE A 38 -0.40 -19.89 -16.54
N GLY A 39 0.31 -18.88 -16.03
CA GLY A 39 -0.25 -17.72 -15.32
C GLY A 39 -0.47 -17.91 -13.82
N ILE A 40 -0.34 -19.13 -13.28
CA ILE A 40 -0.59 -19.40 -11.86
C ILE A 40 0.38 -18.60 -10.96
N ALA A 41 1.66 -18.54 -11.31
CA ALA A 41 2.65 -17.76 -10.56
C ALA A 41 2.31 -16.26 -10.54
N PHE A 42 1.80 -15.73 -11.66
CA PHE A 42 1.39 -14.33 -11.77
C PHE A 42 0.28 -14.01 -10.77
N VAL A 43 -0.79 -14.80 -10.76
CA VAL A 43 -1.94 -14.64 -9.85
C VAL A 43 -1.50 -14.77 -8.39
N TYR A 44 -0.67 -15.77 -8.07
CA TYR A 44 -0.18 -15.96 -6.71
C TYR A 44 0.63 -14.77 -6.20
N ILE A 45 1.57 -14.26 -6.99
CA ILE A 45 2.39 -13.10 -6.61
C ILE A 45 1.54 -11.83 -6.55
N PHE A 46 0.58 -11.66 -7.47
CA PHE A 46 -0.37 -10.55 -7.46
C PHE A 46 -1.15 -10.48 -6.13
N ILE A 47 -1.72 -11.61 -5.69
CA ILE A 47 -2.41 -11.71 -4.39
C ILE A 47 -1.45 -11.38 -3.25
N LYS A 48 -0.23 -11.95 -3.25
CA LYS A 48 0.77 -11.65 -2.21
C LYS A 48 1.13 -10.17 -2.14
N ARG A 49 1.18 -9.47 -3.28
CA ARG A 49 1.47 -8.03 -3.32
C ARG A 49 0.35 -7.21 -2.70
N ILE A 50 -0.90 -7.53 -3.02
CA ILE A 50 -2.07 -6.88 -2.41
C ILE A 50 -2.05 -7.08 -0.89
N LEU A 51 -1.85 -8.31 -0.43
CA LEU A 51 -1.77 -8.63 0.99
C LEU A 51 -0.60 -7.92 1.70
N ARG A 52 0.52 -7.69 1.00
CA ARG A 52 1.64 -6.91 1.54
C ARG A 52 1.24 -5.46 1.80
N VAL A 53 0.52 -4.83 0.88
CA VAL A 53 0.01 -3.47 1.05
C VAL A 53 -0.97 -3.40 2.23
N ASP A 54 -1.90 -4.35 2.34
CA ASP A 54 -2.86 -4.39 3.44
C ASP A 54 -2.18 -4.57 4.80
N LYS A 55 -1.19 -5.46 4.89
CA LYS A 55 -0.39 -5.64 6.10
C LYS A 55 0.38 -4.37 6.46
N TYR A 56 0.94 -3.70 5.47
CA TYR A 56 1.66 -2.46 5.68
C TYR A 56 0.74 -1.34 6.21
N ILE A 57 -0.44 -1.14 5.61
CA ILE A 57 -1.43 -0.15 6.09
C ILE A 57 -1.81 -0.40 7.55
N ARG A 58 -2.11 -1.66 7.90
CA ARG A 58 -2.42 -2.05 9.28
C ARG A 58 -1.27 -1.75 10.23
N ARG A 59 -0.06 -2.20 9.87
CA ARG A 59 1.16 -2.00 10.66
C ARG A 59 1.43 -0.52 10.92
N LYS A 60 1.22 0.33 9.92
CA LYS A 60 1.41 1.78 10.03
C LYS A 60 0.41 2.43 10.96
N HIS A 61 -0.84 2.00 10.93
CA HIS A 61 -1.84 2.46 11.90
C HIS A 61 -1.40 2.13 13.33
N GLU A 62 -1.03 0.87 13.59
CA GLU A 62 -0.53 0.43 14.90
C GLU A 62 0.73 1.19 15.33
N PHE A 63 1.66 1.44 14.39
CA PHE A 63 2.87 2.21 14.65
C PHE A 63 2.55 3.62 15.14
N PHE A 64 1.71 4.36 14.42
CA PHE A 64 1.36 5.73 14.81
C PHE A 64 0.53 5.78 16.09
N ASP A 65 -0.36 4.81 16.32
CA ASP A 65 -1.10 4.72 17.59
C ASP A 65 -0.15 4.57 18.79
N MET A 66 0.87 3.70 18.68
CA MET A 66 1.90 3.55 19.71
C MET A 66 2.73 4.82 19.91
N VAL A 67 3.09 5.52 18.83
CA VAL A 67 3.83 6.80 18.92
C VAL A 67 2.98 7.89 19.57
N ILE A 68 1.68 7.96 19.27
CA ILE A 68 0.75 8.88 19.93
C ILE A 68 0.66 8.56 21.42
N HIS A 69 0.57 7.28 21.78
CA HIS A 69 0.55 6.89 23.20
C HIS A 69 1.86 7.23 23.92
N PHE A 70 3.01 7.06 23.27
CA PHE A 70 4.29 7.53 23.80
C PHE A 70 4.31 9.04 24.02
N ILE A 71 3.84 9.82 23.05
CA ILE A 71 3.74 11.28 23.16
C ILE A 71 2.85 11.68 24.34
N GLU A 72 1.73 10.99 24.55
CA GLU A 72 0.82 11.23 25.67
C GLU A 72 1.52 11.02 27.02
N LEU A 73 2.31 9.96 27.16
CA LEU A 73 3.10 9.70 28.37
C LEU A 73 4.13 10.81 28.63
N GLU A 74 4.96 11.14 27.64
CA GLU A 74 6.01 12.16 27.78
C GLU A 74 5.45 13.57 27.99
N SER A 75 4.30 13.87 27.38
CA SER A 75 3.63 15.18 27.53
C SER A 75 3.08 15.37 28.95
N ASN A 76 2.57 14.31 29.57
CA ASN A 76 2.10 14.34 30.96
C ASN A 76 3.26 14.54 31.95
N GLU A 77 4.45 14.00 31.65
CA GLU A 77 5.61 14.11 32.53
C GLU A 77 6.34 15.45 32.39
N ARG A 78 6.51 15.96 31.17
CA ARG A 78 7.33 17.17 30.91
C ARG A 78 6.53 18.45 30.82
N GLY A 79 5.20 18.35 30.65
CA GLY A 79 4.33 19.48 30.33
C GLY A 79 4.51 19.91 28.87
N LEU A 80 3.52 19.60 28.04
CA LEU A 80 3.46 20.07 26.66
C LEU A 80 2.54 21.29 26.54
N ASP A 81 3.09 22.41 26.09
CA ASP A 81 2.28 23.56 25.69
C ASP A 81 1.37 23.17 24.51
N LYS A 82 0.08 23.54 24.61
CA LYS A 82 -0.96 23.19 23.61
C LYS A 82 -1.17 21.68 23.41
N TYR A 83 -0.97 20.88 24.47
CA TYR A 83 -1.20 19.44 24.47
C TYR A 83 -2.50 19.00 23.76
N GLU A 84 -3.64 19.59 24.14
CA GLU A 84 -4.95 19.25 23.57
C GLU A 84 -5.03 19.48 22.05
N GLU A 85 -4.40 20.54 21.55
CA GLU A 85 -4.38 20.86 20.10
C GLU A 85 -3.59 19.80 19.33
N TYR A 86 -2.40 19.45 19.81
CA TYR A 86 -1.53 18.46 19.19
C TYR A 86 -2.14 17.05 19.22
N MET A 87 -2.68 16.63 20.37
CA MET A 87 -3.28 15.31 20.53
C MET A 87 -4.56 15.15 19.70
N SER A 88 -5.40 16.19 19.68
CA SER A 88 -6.59 16.22 18.81
C SER A 88 -6.20 16.15 17.33
N SER A 89 -5.16 16.87 16.92
CA SER A 89 -4.63 16.83 15.55
C SER A 89 -4.10 15.43 15.18
N LEU A 90 -3.27 14.80 16.02
CA LEU A 90 -2.70 13.48 15.77
C LEU A 90 -3.78 12.40 15.69
N ARG A 91 -4.68 12.34 16.68
CA ARG A 91 -5.79 11.37 16.70
C ARG A 91 -6.76 11.63 15.55
N GLY A 92 -7.03 12.90 15.23
CA GLY A 92 -7.83 13.29 14.08
C GLY A 92 -7.25 12.80 12.75
N ARG A 93 -5.94 12.99 12.53
CA ARG A 93 -5.22 12.50 11.35
C ARG A 93 -5.22 10.96 11.29
N LEU A 94 -4.94 10.28 12.39
CA LEU A 94 -4.96 8.81 12.44
C LEU A 94 -6.37 8.24 12.14
N SER A 95 -7.41 8.90 12.64
CA SER A 95 -8.80 8.52 12.35
C SER A 95 -9.16 8.74 10.87
N ARG A 96 -8.62 9.79 10.25
CA ARG A 96 -8.78 10.06 8.81
C ARG A 96 -8.09 8.98 7.98
N PHE A 97 -6.87 8.59 8.35
CA PHE A 97 -6.16 7.49 7.68
C PHE A 97 -6.97 6.20 7.67
N GLN A 98 -7.56 5.81 8.80
CA GLN A 98 -8.39 4.61 8.89
C GLN A 98 -9.65 4.68 8.00
N LYS A 99 -10.20 5.89 7.78
CA LYS A 99 -11.38 6.12 6.93
C LYS A 99 -11.04 6.20 5.45
N GLU A 100 -9.90 6.78 5.08
CA GLU A 100 -9.53 7.04 3.69
C GLU A 100 -8.70 5.91 3.08
N VAL A 101 -7.80 5.31 3.87
CA VAL A 101 -6.88 4.27 3.43
C VAL A 101 -7.44 2.89 3.82
N HIS A 102 -8.31 2.37 2.97
CA HIS A 102 -8.89 1.04 3.14
C HIS A 102 -8.00 -0.08 2.57
N PRO A 103 -8.10 -1.29 3.14
CA PRO A 103 -7.48 -2.49 2.56
C PRO A 103 -7.92 -2.71 1.11
N VAL A 104 -6.98 -3.12 0.28
CA VAL A 104 -7.13 -3.35 -1.15
C VAL A 104 -7.78 -4.70 -1.44
N MET A 105 -7.49 -5.74 -0.65
CA MET A 105 -7.98 -7.09 -0.95
C MET A 105 -9.51 -7.19 -1.04
N PRO A 106 -10.32 -6.62 -0.12
CA PRO A 106 -11.78 -6.67 -0.23
C PRO A 106 -12.29 -6.01 -1.50
N PHE A 107 -11.64 -4.93 -1.94
CA PHE A 107 -11.98 -4.23 -3.17
C PHE A 107 -11.67 -5.09 -4.41
N VAL A 108 -10.49 -5.71 -4.45
CA VAL A 108 -10.08 -6.61 -5.53
C VAL A 108 -11.03 -7.80 -5.63
N ILE A 109 -11.38 -8.43 -4.50
CA ILE A 109 -12.34 -9.54 -4.49
C ILE A 109 -13.68 -9.10 -5.09
N LYS A 110 -14.23 -7.95 -4.65
CA LYS A 110 -15.51 -7.45 -5.15
C LYS A 110 -15.46 -7.10 -6.64
N GLY A 111 -14.36 -6.51 -7.11
CA GLY A 111 -14.20 -6.13 -8.51
C GLY A 111 -14.00 -7.32 -9.45
N PHE A 112 -13.23 -8.32 -9.03
CA PHE A 112 -12.92 -9.50 -9.87
C PHE A 112 -13.95 -10.62 -9.76
N LEU A 113 -14.79 -10.64 -8.73
CA LEU A 113 -15.82 -11.68 -8.57
C LEU A 113 -16.78 -11.76 -9.78
N PRO A 114 -17.33 -10.66 -10.32
CA PRO A 114 -18.15 -10.70 -11.54
C PRO A 114 -17.39 -11.28 -12.74
N VAL A 115 -16.12 -10.88 -12.93
CA VAL A 115 -15.27 -11.39 -14.02
C VAL A 115 -15.06 -12.89 -13.90
N ILE A 116 -14.81 -13.40 -12.69
CA ILE A 116 -14.64 -14.84 -12.42
C ILE A 116 -15.94 -15.60 -12.72
N ILE A 117 -17.08 -15.11 -12.22
CA ILE A 117 -18.39 -15.73 -12.46
C ILE A 117 -18.68 -15.78 -13.97
N PHE A 118 -18.45 -14.68 -14.68
CA PHE A 118 -18.66 -14.61 -16.11
C PHE A 118 -17.72 -15.55 -16.89
N THR A 119 -16.46 -15.65 -16.46
CA THR A 119 -15.48 -16.59 -17.04
C THR A 119 -15.93 -18.04 -16.86
N LEU A 120 -16.39 -18.41 -15.66
CA LEU A 120 -16.90 -19.75 -15.37
C LEU A 120 -18.18 -20.06 -16.18
N PHE A 121 -19.06 -19.07 -16.34
CA PHE A 121 -20.25 -19.20 -17.17
C PHE A 121 -19.89 -19.48 -18.64
N ILE A 122 -18.95 -18.72 -19.21
CA ILE A 122 -18.46 -18.93 -20.58
C ILE A 122 -17.84 -20.33 -20.72
N ALA A 123 -16.96 -20.70 -19.79
CA ALA A 123 -16.30 -22.01 -19.80
C ALA A 123 -17.32 -23.16 -19.72
N GLY A 124 -18.32 -23.06 -18.83
CA GLY A 124 -19.39 -24.04 -18.69
C GLY A 124 -20.30 -24.12 -19.93
N TYR A 125 -20.60 -22.98 -20.55
CA TYR A 125 -21.35 -22.94 -21.80
C TYR A 125 -20.61 -23.63 -22.94
N ILE A 126 -19.31 -23.34 -23.10
CA ILE A 126 -18.45 -23.98 -24.13
C ILE A 126 -18.33 -25.48 -23.88
N LEU A 127 -18.19 -25.90 -22.62
CA LEU A 127 -18.07 -27.32 -22.26
C LEU A 127 -19.34 -28.11 -22.57
N THR A 128 -20.52 -27.53 -22.34
CA THR A 128 -21.82 -28.19 -22.56
C THR A 128 -22.26 -28.20 -24.02
N THR A 129 -22.02 -27.12 -24.76
CA THR A 129 -22.44 -26.99 -26.16
C THR A 129 -21.42 -27.55 -27.16
N GLY A 130 -20.14 -27.58 -26.78
CA GLY A 130 -19.02 -27.90 -27.66
C GLY A 130 -18.66 -26.72 -28.58
N ILE A 131 -17.37 -26.39 -28.65
CA ILE A 131 -16.89 -25.19 -29.36
C ILE A 131 -17.29 -25.14 -30.83
N ASN A 132 -17.39 -26.30 -31.48
CA ASN A 132 -17.74 -26.41 -32.91
C ASN A 132 -19.20 -26.08 -33.21
N ASN A 133 -20.07 -26.07 -32.19
CA ASN A 133 -21.50 -25.79 -32.33
C ASN A 133 -21.85 -24.32 -32.06
N ILE A 134 -20.86 -23.51 -31.66
CA ILE A 134 -21.03 -22.09 -31.37
C ILE A 134 -20.70 -21.30 -32.65
N SER A 135 -21.56 -20.35 -33.02
CA SER A 135 -21.26 -19.49 -34.17
C SER A 135 -20.06 -18.59 -33.87
N ASN A 136 -19.17 -18.41 -34.87
CA ASN A 136 -18.00 -17.53 -34.72
C ASN A 136 -18.38 -16.12 -34.27
N THR A 137 -19.50 -15.58 -34.75
CA THR A 137 -20.00 -14.25 -34.35
C THR A 137 -20.35 -14.19 -32.85
N LEU A 138 -21.03 -15.21 -32.32
CA LEU A 138 -21.38 -15.27 -30.90
C LEU A 138 -20.11 -15.41 -30.03
N LEU A 139 -19.18 -16.26 -30.45
CA LEU A 139 -17.91 -16.47 -29.77
C LEU A 139 -17.08 -15.18 -29.70
N ILE A 140 -16.92 -14.47 -30.82
CA ILE A 140 -16.23 -13.17 -30.88
C ILE A 140 -16.92 -12.15 -29.96
N THR A 141 -18.25 -12.07 -30.01
CA THR A 141 -19.02 -11.12 -29.18
C THR A 141 -18.81 -11.38 -27.69
N ILE A 142 -18.86 -12.64 -27.27
CA ILE A 142 -18.62 -13.04 -25.87
C ILE A 142 -17.20 -12.65 -25.44
N PHE A 143 -16.19 -12.95 -26.25
CA PHE A 143 -14.80 -12.61 -25.93
C PHE A 143 -14.56 -11.10 -25.88
N LEU A 144 -15.22 -10.31 -26.73
CA LEU A 144 -15.14 -8.85 -26.69
C LEU A 144 -15.74 -8.30 -25.40
N ILE A 145 -16.93 -8.76 -25.01
CA ILE A 145 -17.58 -8.33 -23.76
C ILE A 145 -16.70 -8.70 -22.56
N TRP A 146 -16.21 -9.94 -22.52
CA TRP A 146 -15.31 -10.41 -21.45
C TRP A 146 -14.02 -9.61 -21.37
N GLY A 147 -13.40 -9.30 -22.52
CA GLY A 147 -12.18 -8.51 -22.60
C GLY A 147 -12.37 -7.07 -22.11
N ILE A 148 -13.47 -6.42 -22.49
CA ILE A 148 -13.81 -5.07 -22.04
C ILE A 148 -14.06 -5.04 -20.54
N ASP A 149 -14.87 -5.96 -20.00
CA ASP A 149 -15.18 -6.04 -18.58
C ASP A 149 -13.91 -6.24 -17.75
N THR A 150 -13.06 -7.21 -18.15
CA THR A 150 -11.77 -7.47 -17.51
C THR A 150 -10.86 -6.23 -17.56
N ALA A 151 -10.77 -5.55 -18.70
CA ALA A 151 -9.93 -4.35 -18.85
C ALA A 151 -10.38 -3.21 -17.93
N VAL A 152 -11.70 -2.99 -17.80
CA VAL A 152 -12.26 -1.97 -16.91
C VAL A 152 -11.91 -2.28 -15.45
N VAL A 153 -12.09 -3.53 -15.00
CA VAL A 153 -11.75 -3.93 -13.63
C VAL A 153 -10.26 -3.76 -13.34
N VAL A 154 -9.39 -4.15 -14.29
CA VAL A 154 -7.93 -3.98 -14.17
C VAL A 154 -7.55 -2.50 -14.09
N LEU A 155 -8.13 -1.62 -14.92
CA LEU A 155 -7.86 -0.18 -14.88
C LEU A 155 -8.29 0.44 -13.54
N ILE A 156 -9.45 0.04 -13.02
CA ILE A 156 -9.95 0.46 -11.71
C ILE A 156 -9.00 0.03 -10.59
N TYR A 157 -8.48 -1.21 -10.66
CA TYR A 157 -7.48 -1.71 -9.72
C TYR A 157 -6.19 -0.88 -9.76
N ILE A 158 -5.63 -0.66 -10.97
CA ILE A 158 -4.40 0.11 -11.15
C ILE A 158 -4.58 1.54 -10.61
N TYR A 159 -5.73 2.17 -10.86
CA TYR A 159 -6.08 3.47 -10.32
C TYR A 159 -6.02 3.47 -8.79
N LYS A 160 -6.69 2.50 -8.15
CA LYS A 160 -6.78 2.41 -6.70
C LYS A 160 -5.40 2.17 -6.07
N MET A 161 -4.59 1.30 -6.66
CA MET A 161 -3.22 1.05 -6.21
C MET A 161 -2.35 2.30 -6.29
N ASN A 162 -2.41 3.03 -7.40
CA ASN A 162 -1.64 4.27 -7.57
C ASN A 162 -2.05 5.31 -6.51
N ARG A 163 -3.37 5.49 -6.32
CA ARG A 163 -3.91 6.46 -5.36
C ARG A 163 -3.57 6.13 -3.91
N ILE A 164 -3.59 4.86 -3.51
CA ILE A 164 -3.28 4.47 -2.11
C ILE A 164 -1.89 4.91 -1.71
N TRP A 165 -0.91 4.77 -2.59
CA TRP A 165 0.45 5.20 -2.26
C TRP A 165 0.58 6.71 -2.12
N ASP A 166 -0.14 7.47 -2.94
CA ASP A 166 -0.21 8.92 -2.81
C ASP A 166 -0.86 9.31 -1.46
N ASP A 167 -2.02 8.70 -1.13
CA ASP A 167 -2.76 8.96 0.11
C ASP A 167 -1.90 8.62 1.35
N VAL A 168 -1.20 7.47 1.34
CA VAL A 168 -0.31 7.07 2.43
C VAL A 168 0.88 8.00 2.56
N GLN A 169 1.52 8.37 1.45
CA GLN A 169 2.71 9.21 1.47
C GLN A 169 2.39 10.60 2.01
N GLN A 170 1.22 11.15 1.65
CA GLN A 170 0.72 12.41 2.18
C GLN A 170 0.42 12.31 3.68
N PHE A 171 -0.31 11.26 4.09
CA PHE A 171 -0.63 11.04 5.50
C PHE A 171 0.64 10.93 6.37
N GLU A 172 1.61 10.13 5.96
CA GLU A 172 2.85 9.98 6.72
C GLU A 172 3.63 11.30 6.80
N SER A 173 3.65 12.09 5.72
CA SER A 173 4.28 13.42 5.74
C SER A 173 3.65 14.31 6.80
N GLU A 174 2.32 14.39 6.80
CA GLU A 174 1.55 15.21 7.75
C GLU A 174 1.75 14.71 9.19
N MET A 175 1.76 13.39 9.41
CA MET A 175 1.98 12.81 10.73
C MET A 175 3.38 13.10 11.26
N TYR A 176 4.42 12.84 10.47
CA TYR A 176 5.80 13.04 10.90
C TYR A 176 6.14 14.51 11.14
N GLU A 177 5.57 15.43 10.36
CA GLU A 177 5.69 16.87 10.62
C GLU A 177 5.14 17.24 12.01
N THR A 178 3.96 16.73 12.36
CA THR A 178 3.34 17.00 13.66
C THR A 178 4.13 16.37 14.81
N ILE A 179 4.53 15.11 14.66
CA ILE A 179 5.37 14.40 15.63
C ILE A 179 6.69 15.13 15.83
N SER A 180 7.30 15.61 14.74
CA SER A 180 8.56 16.37 14.77
C SER A 180 8.42 17.65 15.60
N HIS A 181 7.35 18.41 15.40
CA HIS A 181 7.07 19.61 16.19
C HIS A 181 6.91 19.30 17.67
N ILE A 182 6.23 18.20 18.01
CA ILE A 182 6.03 17.78 19.39
C ILE A 182 7.36 17.33 20.02
N PHE A 183 8.16 16.54 19.30
CA PHE A 183 9.46 16.09 19.79
C PHE A 183 10.42 17.24 20.06
N MET A 184 10.44 18.25 19.20
CA MET A 184 11.21 19.47 19.45
C MET A 184 10.66 20.26 20.65
N SER A 185 9.34 20.40 20.77
CA SER A 185 8.70 21.10 21.90
C SER A 185 8.99 20.43 23.25
N LEU A 186 8.99 19.09 23.28
CA LEU A 186 9.30 18.28 24.47
C LEU A 186 10.82 18.16 24.73
N LYS A 187 11.66 18.79 23.90
CA LYS A 187 13.13 18.65 23.94
C LYS A 187 13.58 17.19 23.92
N LEU A 188 12.88 16.38 23.13
CA LEU A 188 13.22 14.98 22.86
C LEU A 188 14.22 14.86 21.71
N LYS A 189 14.22 15.84 20.79
CA LYS A 189 15.10 15.88 19.62
C LYS A 189 15.37 17.33 19.23
N ASP A 190 16.62 17.63 18.89
CA ASP A 190 17.04 19.00 18.51
C ASP A 190 16.80 19.34 17.04
N HIS A 191 16.58 18.31 16.20
CA HIS A 191 16.41 18.44 14.77
C HIS A 191 15.11 17.76 14.32
N PRO A 192 14.47 18.27 13.26
CA PRO A 192 13.22 17.71 12.79
C PRO A 192 13.40 16.30 12.22
N LEU A 193 12.33 15.50 12.28
CA LEU A 193 12.29 14.20 11.62
C LEU A 193 12.35 14.41 10.10
N MET A 194 13.34 13.79 9.44
CA MET A 194 13.47 13.91 7.99
C MET A 194 12.56 12.91 7.28
N TYR A 195 11.41 13.39 6.80
CA TYR A 195 10.55 12.66 5.89
C TYR A 195 10.54 13.35 4.52
N CYS A 196 11.13 12.71 3.51
CA CYS A 196 11.16 13.23 2.15
C CYS A 196 10.07 12.55 1.32
N THR A 197 9.02 13.29 0.97
CA THR A 197 8.10 12.83 -0.07
C THR A 197 8.88 12.68 -1.37
N ASN A 198 8.68 11.57 -2.08
CA ASN A 198 9.30 11.36 -3.38
C ASN A 198 8.33 11.84 -4.47
N PRO A 199 8.54 13.02 -5.08
CA PRO A 199 7.61 13.58 -6.07
C PRO A 199 7.61 12.80 -7.38
N HIS A 200 8.67 12.02 -7.67
CA HIS A 200 8.72 11.18 -8.87
C HIS A 200 7.70 10.04 -8.83
N ILE A 201 7.08 9.82 -7.67
CA ILE A 201 6.09 8.80 -7.48
C ILE A 201 4.71 9.22 -7.95
N LYS A 202 4.36 10.49 -7.80
CA LYS A 202 3.05 11.00 -8.19
C LYS A 202 2.88 10.87 -9.70
N LYS A 203 2.08 9.90 -10.13
CA LYS A 203 1.81 9.65 -11.56
C LYS A 203 0.41 10.11 -11.92
N ASN A 204 0.31 10.78 -13.06
CA ASN A 204 -0.96 11.15 -13.64
C ASN A 204 -1.60 9.91 -14.29
N PHE A 205 -2.58 9.31 -13.60
CA PHE A 205 -3.33 8.13 -14.08
C PHE A 205 -3.83 8.32 -15.52
N THR A 206 -4.45 9.47 -15.81
CA THR A 206 -5.01 9.78 -17.14
C THR A 206 -3.94 9.77 -18.22
N LEU A 207 -2.77 10.35 -17.93
CA LEU A 207 -1.65 10.35 -18.87
C LEU A 207 -1.25 8.93 -19.22
N TYR A 208 -1.07 8.05 -18.21
CA TYR A 208 -0.64 6.66 -18.42
C TYR A 208 -1.69 5.81 -19.16
N VAL A 209 -2.98 6.04 -18.93
CA VAL A 209 -4.06 5.37 -19.68
C VAL A 209 -4.03 5.77 -21.16
N VAL A 210 -3.99 7.07 -21.45
CA VAL A 210 -3.93 7.58 -22.84
C VAL A 210 -2.71 7.02 -23.56
N LEU A 211 -1.56 7.09 -22.90
CA LEU A 211 -0.29 6.56 -23.35
C LEU A 211 -0.32 5.04 -23.59
N GLY A 212 -1.02 4.29 -22.73
CA GLY A 212 -1.26 2.85 -22.92
C GLY A 212 -2.00 2.56 -24.22
N PHE A 213 -3.07 3.30 -24.52
CA PHE A 213 -3.80 3.15 -25.78
C PHE A 213 -2.97 3.58 -27.00
N LEU A 214 -2.28 4.73 -26.94
CA LEU A 214 -1.45 5.25 -28.05
C LEU A 214 -0.29 4.34 -28.43
N THR A 215 0.24 3.58 -27.46
CA THR A 215 1.38 2.68 -27.66
C THR A 215 0.96 1.22 -27.87
N CYS A 216 -0.33 0.98 -28.13
CA CYS A 216 -0.89 -0.37 -28.28
C CYS A 216 -0.56 -1.30 -27.08
N GLY A 217 -0.53 -0.74 -25.87
CA GLY A 217 -0.36 -1.46 -24.62
C GLY A 217 1.06 -1.57 -24.08
N ILE A 218 2.08 -1.12 -24.80
CA ILE A 218 3.48 -1.13 -24.29
C ILE A 218 3.58 -0.31 -22.99
N TRP A 219 2.90 0.83 -22.93
CA TRP A 219 2.92 1.62 -21.70
C TRP A 219 2.13 1.04 -20.54
N PHE A 220 1.13 0.17 -20.79
CA PHE A 220 0.50 -0.56 -19.69
C PHE A 220 1.48 -1.51 -19.01
N ILE A 221 2.40 -2.12 -19.77
CA ILE A 221 3.44 -3.01 -19.22
C ILE A 221 4.42 -2.23 -18.33
N VAL A 222 4.83 -1.04 -18.77
CA VAL A 222 5.76 -0.23 -17.97
C VAL A 222 5.08 0.36 -16.74
N TRP A 223 3.80 0.69 -16.85
CA TRP A 223 3.02 1.09 -15.70
C TRP A 223 2.85 -0.05 -14.70
N ASP A 224 2.57 -1.25 -15.17
CA ASP A 224 2.49 -2.45 -14.34
C ASP A 224 3.82 -2.67 -13.59
N TYR A 225 4.95 -2.67 -14.30
CA TYR A 225 6.28 -2.72 -13.69
C TYR A 225 6.44 -1.65 -12.60
N TYR A 226 6.01 -0.42 -12.87
CA TYR A 226 6.13 0.68 -11.94
C TYR A 226 5.28 0.48 -10.68
N VAL A 227 3.99 0.16 -10.82
CA VAL A 227 3.09 -0.13 -9.69
C VAL A 227 3.64 -1.27 -8.83
N HIS A 228 4.31 -2.22 -9.46
CA HIS A 228 4.88 -3.39 -8.78
C HIS A 228 6.25 -3.13 -8.13
N THR A 229 7.02 -2.13 -8.57
CA THR A 229 8.37 -1.86 -8.04
C THR A 229 8.45 -0.58 -7.21
N ALA A 230 7.48 0.33 -7.35
CA ALA A 230 7.41 1.56 -6.56
C ALA A 230 7.36 1.31 -5.04
N PRO A 231 6.61 0.33 -4.52
CA PRO A 231 6.58 0.05 -3.07
C PRO A 231 7.97 -0.26 -2.52
N ASP A 232 8.77 -1.05 -3.23
CA ASP A 232 10.11 -1.43 -2.79
C ASP A 232 11.05 -0.23 -2.59
N LYS A 233 10.85 0.85 -3.38
CA LYS A 233 11.58 2.11 -3.23
C LYS A 233 11.00 3.00 -2.13
N MET A 234 9.68 3.00 -1.98
CA MET A 234 9.00 3.79 -0.95
C MET A 234 9.29 3.30 0.47
N TYR A 235 9.27 1.97 0.66
CA TYR A 235 9.47 1.38 1.96
C TYR A 235 10.77 1.86 2.60
N GLN A 236 11.86 1.97 1.83
CA GLN A 236 13.14 2.49 2.33
C GLN A 236 13.03 3.90 2.93
N VAL A 237 12.22 4.78 2.33
CA VAL A 237 12.01 6.14 2.83
C VAL A 237 11.18 6.12 4.11
N PHE A 238 10.09 5.36 4.12
CA PHE A 238 9.20 5.22 5.27
C PHE A 238 9.92 4.62 6.48
N HIS A 239 10.77 3.64 6.21
CA HIS A 239 11.60 2.93 7.16
C HIS A 239 12.58 3.85 7.88
N LYS A 240 13.20 4.79 7.15
CA LYS A 240 14.13 5.75 7.74
C LYS A 240 13.45 6.66 8.79
N ALA A 241 12.26 7.17 8.49
CA ALA A 241 11.52 8.01 9.42
C ALA A 241 11.00 7.23 10.65
N GLU A 242 10.64 5.95 10.46
CA GLU A 242 10.30 5.06 11.58
C GLU A 242 11.51 4.85 12.50
N ASP A 243 12.66 4.51 11.92
CA ASP A 243 13.89 4.22 12.66
C ASP A 243 14.32 5.45 13.49
N ASP A 244 14.24 6.66 12.91
CA ASP A 244 14.49 7.93 13.59
C ASP A 244 13.54 8.19 14.78
N THR A 245 12.28 7.76 14.66
CA THR A 245 11.27 7.92 15.73
C THR A 245 11.53 6.94 16.87
N ILE A 246 11.88 5.70 16.54
CA ILE A 246 12.19 4.65 17.52
C ILE A 246 13.47 4.96 18.29
N GLU A 247 14.46 5.60 17.65
CA GLU A 247 15.66 6.06 18.32
C GLU A 247 15.34 7.06 19.45
N VAL A 248 14.40 7.98 19.21
CA VAL A 248 13.91 8.91 20.24
C VAL A 248 13.27 8.15 21.40
N VAL A 249 12.34 7.23 21.12
CA VAL A 249 11.68 6.42 22.16
C VAL A 249 12.70 5.63 22.98
N LYS A 250 13.68 5.01 22.31
CA LYS A 250 14.76 4.25 22.95
C LYS A 250 15.62 5.13 23.86
N SER A 251 15.87 6.37 23.47
CA SER A 251 16.64 7.32 24.29
C SER A 251 15.92 7.70 25.58
N CYS A 252 14.58 7.74 25.56
CA CYS A 252 13.76 7.93 26.77
C CYS A 252 13.76 6.69 27.67
N CYS A 253 13.63 5.48 27.11
CA CYS A 253 13.71 4.24 27.89
C CYS A 253 14.99 4.14 28.73
N LYS A 254 16.14 4.54 28.18
CA LYS A 254 17.43 4.52 28.88
C LYS A 254 17.52 5.52 30.05
N ARG A 255 16.60 6.48 30.13
CA ARG A 255 16.53 7.46 31.22
C ARG A 255 15.77 6.90 32.42
N ASP A 256 14.83 6.00 32.18
CA ASP A 256 13.98 5.37 33.19
C ASP A 256 14.63 4.12 33.84
N GLU A 257 15.79 3.70 33.34
CA GLU A 257 16.66 2.65 33.91
C GLU A 257 17.71 3.25 34.86
#